data_AF-A0A7S4B2F7-F1
#
_entry.id   AF-A0A7S4B2F7-F1
#
_cell.length_a   1.000
_cell.length_b   1.000
_cell.length_c   1.000
_cell.angle_alpha   90.00
_cell.angle_beta   90.00
_cell.angle_gamma   90.00
#
_symmetry.space_group_name_H-M   'P 1'
#
loop_
_entity.id
_entity.type
_entity.pdbx_description
1 polymer ?
#
loop_
_entity_poly.entity_id
_entity_poly.type
_entity_poly.pdbx_seq_one_letter_code
_entity_poly.pdbx_strand_id
1 'polypeptide(L)'
;QTWAMALNDGRLPGLSPGSDASRPPVSPCVPRCGSTRFVKQRNRTEYDAHKGLEEKEHARSSARSFPTASLSSHEKRKHAAVHAGLNYILSTGLAMLRNDALLQRHGSDILLPFHVPLQRQTEVEAHALGVARQLARLWKERVCSKELPRRAPPKDLLKLMQGLYALNELGIGDPVLCRVLAEQCADKTATDFFKFDPLCEMPGAQLREECACGACVADGAATCASCRRPAVQMSPFDVWLEALVYAFHGCRMNIGMGACYFDILKQLANSFAEAAANTKSLPSKDRHYLAYALTHVVYTLSNFNERALPADLFAPPLRQCLVERLRVALKKRDPDLAGECLDCLKCIGERGDLVDGAEKFLVDSQQADGGW
;
A
#
# COMPACT_ATOMS: atom_id res chain seq x y z
N GLN A 1 -20.28 2.76 10.80
CA GLN A 1 -21.63 2.29 10.40
C GLN A 1 -21.93 2.50 8.91
N THR A 2 -21.77 3.70 8.33
CA THR A 2 -22.16 3.98 6.93
C THR A 2 -21.41 3.16 5.86
N TRP A 3 -20.12 2.85 6.02
CA TRP A 3 -19.37 2.07 5.00
C TRP A 3 -19.54 0.57 5.22
N ALA A 4 -19.62 0.11 6.47
CA ALA A 4 -20.04 -1.26 6.78
C ALA A 4 -21.44 -1.56 6.21
N MET A 5 -22.33 -0.57 6.21
CA MET A 5 -23.63 -0.64 5.53
C MET A 5 -23.51 -0.54 4.00
N ALA A 6 -22.71 0.37 3.46
CA ALA A 6 -22.46 0.44 2.01
C ALA A 6 -21.81 -0.83 1.44
N LEU A 7 -20.98 -1.52 2.23
CA LEU A 7 -20.39 -2.82 1.96
C LEU A 7 -21.43 -3.94 1.96
N ASN A 8 -22.30 -3.97 2.97
CA ASN A 8 -23.41 -4.93 3.03
C ASN A 8 -24.45 -4.71 1.93
N ASP A 9 -24.63 -3.46 1.49
CA ASP A 9 -25.60 -3.06 0.47
C ASP A 9 -25.03 -3.11 -0.97
N GLY A 10 -23.78 -3.54 -1.16
CA GLY A 10 -23.15 -3.63 -2.48
C GLY A 10 -22.97 -2.29 -3.21
N ARG A 11 -22.98 -1.16 -2.49
CA ARG A 11 -22.94 0.20 -3.07
C ARG A 11 -21.54 0.69 -3.44
N LEU A 12 -20.51 -0.16 -3.32
CA LEU A 12 -19.16 0.15 -3.82
C LEU A 12 -18.98 -0.47 -5.23
N PRO A 13 -18.96 0.36 -6.30
CA PRO A 13 -18.76 -0.16 -7.65
C PRO A 13 -17.39 -0.83 -7.78
N GLY A 14 -17.37 -2.06 -8.29
CA GLY A 14 -16.15 -2.84 -8.53
C GLY A 14 -15.60 -3.62 -7.32
N LEU A 15 -16.35 -3.69 -6.21
CA LEU A 15 -16.00 -4.43 -4.99
C LEU A 15 -17.16 -5.32 -4.50
N SER A 16 -17.91 -5.94 -5.42
CA SER A 16 -18.98 -6.86 -5.03
C SER A 16 -18.40 -8.13 -4.40
N PRO A 17 -18.83 -8.52 -3.19
CA PRO A 17 -18.73 -9.92 -2.80
C PRO A 17 -19.63 -10.70 -3.76
N GLY A 18 -19.09 -11.76 -4.38
CA GLY A 18 -19.88 -12.64 -5.24
C GLY A 18 -21.15 -13.05 -4.50
N SER A 19 -22.28 -12.56 -5.00
CA SER A 19 -23.59 -12.85 -4.46
C SER A 19 -23.97 -14.27 -4.86
N ASP A 20 -23.77 -15.22 -3.95
CA ASP A 20 -24.62 -16.41 -3.88
C ASP A 20 -24.85 -16.77 -2.41
N ALA A 21 -25.96 -16.25 -1.88
CA ALA A 21 -26.48 -16.59 -0.57
C ALA A 21 -27.34 -17.86 -0.68
N SER A 22 -26.69 -19.02 -0.52
CA SER A 22 -27.34 -20.21 0.04
C SER A 22 -26.30 -21.05 0.80
N ARG A 23 -26.24 -20.88 2.13
CA ARG A 23 -25.54 -21.83 3.02
C ARG A 23 -26.44 -23.04 3.29
N PRO A 24 -25.86 -24.24 3.45
CA PRO A 24 -25.94 -24.91 4.75
C PRO A 24 -24.54 -25.39 5.22
N PRO A 25 -24.40 -26.08 6.37
CA PRO A 25 -23.58 -25.66 7.50
C PRO A 25 -22.12 -26.20 7.49
N VAL A 26 -21.40 -25.84 8.56
CA VAL A 26 -19.96 -25.94 8.79
C VAL A 26 -19.36 -27.37 8.77
N SER A 27 -18.16 -27.46 8.13
CA SER A 27 -17.04 -28.44 8.26
C SER A 27 -17.14 -29.83 7.59
N PRO A 28 -16.02 -30.52 7.26
CA PRO A 28 -14.58 -30.13 7.29
C PRO A 28 -13.83 -30.43 5.95
N CYS A 29 -12.57 -29.99 5.86
CA CYS A 29 -11.46 -30.53 5.05
C CYS A 29 -11.66 -30.86 3.55
N VAL A 30 -10.70 -30.36 2.75
CA VAL A 30 -10.43 -30.67 1.32
C VAL A 30 -10.49 -32.19 1.03
N PRO A 31 -10.90 -32.61 -0.19
CA PRO A 31 -9.87 -33.14 -1.09
C PRO A 31 -10.07 -32.86 -2.60
N ARG A 32 -8.92 -32.66 -3.27
CA ARG A 32 -8.50 -33.10 -4.62
C ARG A 32 -9.56 -33.28 -5.74
N CYS A 33 -9.29 -32.63 -6.87
CA CYS A 33 -9.42 -33.19 -8.23
C CYS A 33 -8.49 -32.39 -9.16
N GLY A 34 -7.67 -32.91 -10.08
CA GLY A 34 -7.73 -34.19 -10.78
C GLY A 34 -7.98 -33.99 -12.28
N SER A 35 -6.93 -33.56 -12.99
CA SER A 35 -6.60 -33.79 -14.42
C SER A 35 -7.54 -33.41 -15.59
N THR A 36 -6.96 -32.57 -16.47
CA THR A 36 -6.86 -32.67 -17.95
C THR A 36 -8.11 -32.60 -18.85
N ARG A 37 -8.07 -31.62 -19.78
CA ARG A 37 -7.94 -31.89 -21.22
C ARG A 37 -7.22 -30.77 -21.98
N PHE A 38 -6.29 -31.21 -22.80
CA PHE A 38 -5.52 -30.47 -23.81
C PHE A 38 -6.41 -29.86 -24.90
N VAL A 39 -6.05 -28.67 -25.37
CA VAL A 39 -6.04 -28.34 -26.80
C VAL A 39 -4.66 -27.75 -27.12
N LYS A 40 -3.98 -28.37 -28.08
CA LYS A 40 -2.62 -28.09 -28.56
C LYS A 40 -2.70 -27.25 -29.84
N GLN A 41 -1.68 -26.39 -30.02
CA GLN A 41 -1.09 -25.89 -31.27
C GLN A 41 -1.73 -24.73 -32.05
N ARG A 42 -1.01 -23.58 -32.04
CA ARG A 42 -0.31 -22.88 -33.16
C ARG A 42 0.20 -21.55 -32.58
N ASN A 43 1.36 -20.98 -32.87
CA ASN A 43 2.57 -21.38 -33.58
C ASN A 43 3.76 -20.65 -32.93
N ARG A 44 4.89 -21.35 -32.84
CA ARG A 44 6.24 -20.78 -32.70
C ARG A 44 6.57 -20.07 -34.02
N THR A 45 6.75 -18.75 -34.00
CA THR A 45 7.66 -17.96 -34.86
C THR A 45 7.36 -16.46 -34.68
N GLU A 46 7.78 -15.85 -33.57
CA GLU A 46 7.74 -14.39 -33.43
C GLU A 46 8.73 -13.85 -32.36
N TYR A 47 9.81 -14.60 -32.08
CA TYR A 47 10.76 -14.24 -31.02
C TYR A 47 12.01 -13.48 -31.50
N ASP A 48 12.19 -13.28 -32.81
CA ASP A 48 13.35 -12.56 -33.38
C ASP A 48 12.99 -11.23 -34.08
N ALA A 49 11.72 -10.81 -34.05
CA ALA A 49 11.29 -9.53 -34.66
C ALA A 49 11.28 -8.34 -33.68
N HIS A 50 11.36 -8.57 -32.36
CA HIS A 50 11.20 -7.51 -31.36
C HIS A 50 12.48 -6.76 -30.97
N LYS A 51 13.68 -7.30 -31.25
CA LYS A 51 14.94 -6.61 -30.92
C LYS A 51 15.32 -5.48 -31.89
N GLY A 52 14.72 -5.44 -33.09
CA GLY A 52 15.04 -4.43 -34.12
C GLY A 52 14.09 -3.22 -34.17
N LEU A 53 13.03 -3.20 -33.36
CA LEU A 53 12.03 -2.13 -33.33
C LEU A 53 12.24 -1.14 -32.16
N GLU A 54 12.83 -1.58 -31.04
CA GLU A 54 13.04 -0.72 -29.86
C GLU A 54 14.11 0.37 -30.10
N GLU A 55 15.14 0.10 -30.90
CA GLU A 55 16.17 1.11 -31.25
C GLU A 55 15.67 2.15 -32.27
N LYS A 56 14.60 1.86 -33.03
CA LYS A 56 14.00 2.82 -33.98
C LYS A 56 12.93 3.72 -33.34
N GLU A 57 12.37 3.35 -32.19
CA GLU A 57 11.40 4.20 -31.46
C GLU A 57 12.08 5.27 -30.60
N HIS A 58 13.31 5.04 -30.13
CA HIS A 58 14.09 6.10 -29.44
C HIS A 58 14.50 7.25 -30.37
N ALA A 59 14.57 7.01 -31.69
CA ALA A 59 14.91 8.04 -32.67
C ALA A 59 13.69 8.81 -33.24
N ARG A 60 12.45 8.40 -32.94
CA ARG A 60 11.21 9.03 -33.48
C ARG A 60 10.35 9.76 -32.44
N SER A 61 10.77 9.85 -31.18
CA SER A 61 10.08 10.62 -30.14
C SER A 61 10.54 12.09 -30.04
N SER A 62 11.03 12.68 -31.13
CA SER A 62 11.27 14.12 -31.18
C SER A 62 9.95 14.86 -31.44
N ALA A 63 9.61 15.75 -30.50
CA ALA A 63 8.60 16.81 -30.62
C ALA A 63 7.12 16.40 -30.64
N ARG A 64 6.58 15.93 -29.49
CA ARG A 64 5.31 16.51 -29.01
C ARG A 64 5.66 17.55 -27.96
N SER A 65 5.69 18.82 -28.37
CA SER A 65 5.80 19.95 -27.46
C SER A 65 4.54 19.98 -26.59
N PHE A 66 4.66 19.55 -25.34
CA PHE A 66 3.61 19.80 -24.36
C PHE A 66 3.55 21.30 -24.08
N PRO A 67 2.36 21.93 -24.04
CA PRO A 67 2.23 23.35 -23.82
C PRO A 67 2.53 23.68 -22.35
N THR A 68 3.80 23.91 -22.02
CA THR A 68 4.24 24.41 -20.69
C THR A 68 3.99 25.92 -20.51
N ALA A 69 3.43 26.59 -21.52
CA ALA A 69 3.37 28.04 -21.60
C ALA A 69 2.27 28.73 -20.76
N SER A 70 1.41 28.01 -20.03
CA SER A 70 0.35 28.64 -19.20
C SER A 70 0.25 28.17 -17.74
N LEU A 71 1.30 27.57 -17.18
CA LEU A 71 1.29 27.22 -15.75
C LEU A 71 1.55 28.45 -14.88
N SER A 72 0.76 28.58 -13.80
CA SER A 72 1.00 29.55 -12.73
C SER A 72 2.37 29.33 -12.08
N SER A 73 2.91 30.35 -11.41
CA SER A 73 4.17 30.23 -10.66
C SER A 73 4.11 29.10 -9.62
N HIS A 74 2.96 28.93 -8.96
CA HIS A 74 2.77 27.85 -7.99
C HIS A 74 2.80 26.47 -8.64
N GLU A 75 2.11 26.27 -9.78
CA GLU A 75 2.12 25.00 -10.50
C GLU A 75 3.51 24.63 -11.02
N LYS A 76 4.28 25.61 -11.50
CA LYS A 76 5.68 25.40 -11.90
C LYS A 76 6.54 24.93 -10.72
N ARG A 77 6.37 25.54 -9.55
CA ARG A 77 7.07 25.12 -8.32
C ARG A 77 6.65 23.72 -7.88
N LYS A 78 5.36 23.41 -7.95
CA LYS A 78 4.83 22.06 -7.64
C LYS A 78 5.41 21.01 -8.58
N HIS A 79 5.44 21.26 -9.89
CA HIS A 79 6.05 20.36 -10.87
C HIS A 79 7.54 20.14 -10.58
N ALA A 80 8.28 21.21 -10.30
CA ALA A 80 9.69 21.11 -9.94
C ALA A 80 9.89 20.27 -8.66
N ALA A 81 9.04 20.48 -7.64
CA ALA A 81 9.10 19.71 -6.40
C ALA A 81 8.81 18.22 -6.62
N VAL A 82 7.80 17.87 -7.42
CA VAL A 82 7.52 16.46 -7.77
C VAL A 82 8.71 15.84 -8.51
N HIS A 83 9.29 16.54 -9.48
CA HIS A 83 10.50 16.05 -10.18
C HIS A 83 11.68 15.82 -9.23
N ALA A 84 11.93 16.75 -8.30
CA ALA A 84 12.97 16.61 -7.29
C ALA A 84 12.70 15.39 -6.38
N GLY A 85 11.46 15.20 -5.94
CA GLY A 85 11.06 14.05 -5.12
C GLY A 85 11.22 12.72 -5.84
N LEU A 86 10.85 12.64 -7.12
CA LEU A 86 11.04 11.44 -7.92
C LEU A 86 12.54 11.10 -8.10
N ASN A 87 13.38 12.11 -8.28
CA ASN A 87 14.84 11.92 -8.34
C ASN A 87 15.42 11.48 -7.00
N TYR A 88 14.92 12.03 -5.89
CA TYR A 88 15.27 11.60 -4.54
C TYR A 88 14.91 10.12 -4.34
N ILE A 89 13.66 9.72 -4.62
CA ILE A 89 13.21 8.32 -4.52
C ILE A 89 14.08 7.40 -5.39
N LEU A 90 14.41 7.81 -6.62
CA LEU A 90 15.29 7.03 -7.48
C LEU A 90 16.67 6.84 -6.85
N SER A 91 17.31 7.94 -6.42
CA SER A 91 18.67 7.90 -5.88
C SER A 91 18.75 7.07 -4.59
N THR A 92 17.83 7.31 -3.65
CA THR A 92 17.72 6.58 -2.38
C THR A 92 17.37 5.11 -2.62
N GLY A 93 16.45 4.85 -3.54
CA GLY A 93 16.07 3.49 -3.92
C GLY A 93 17.23 2.71 -4.52
N LEU A 94 18.01 3.30 -5.42
CA LEU A 94 19.20 2.67 -5.98
C LEU A 94 20.25 2.39 -4.90
N ALA A 95 20.47 3.31 -3.96
CA ALA A 95 21.38 3.09 -2.83
C ALA A 95 20.90 1.94 -1.93
N MET A 96 19.60 1.89 -1.65
CA MET A 96 18.96 0.86 -0.83
C MET A 96 19.06 -0.53 -1.48
N LEU A 97 18.73 -0.65 -2.77
CA LEU A 97 18.74 -1.93 -3.50
C LEU A 97 20.15 -2.49 -3.70
N ARG A 98 21.19 -1.65 -3.63
CA ARG A 98 22.61 -2.06 -3.67
C ARG A 98 23.15 -2.57 -2.34
N ASN A 99 22.46 -2.29 -1.23
CA ASN A 99 22.85 -2.71 0.11
C ASN A 99 21.98 -3.89 0.56
N ASP A 100 22.57 -5.07 0.75
CA ASP A 100 21.81 -6.29 1.07
C ASP A 100 20.98 -6.19 2.36
N ALA A 101 21.52 -5.54 3.40
CA ALA A 101 20.81 -5.37 4.67
C ALA A 101 19.58 -4.45 4.51
N LEU A 102 19.74 -3.36 3.76
CA LEU A 102 18.65 -2.44 3.47
C LEU A 102 17.62 -3.06 2.51
N LEU A 103 18.06 -3.77 1.47
CA LEU A 103 17.21 -4.51 0.55
C LEU A 103 16.33 -5.52 1.28
N GLN A 104 16.92 -6.32 2.19
CA GLN A 104 16.16 -7.30 2.98
C GLN A 104 15.14 -6.62 3.90
N ARG A 105 15.49 -5.46 4.46
CA ARG A 105 14.65 -4.77 5.42
C ARG A 105 13.52 -3.96 4.77
N HIS A 106 13.83 -3.24 3.70
CA HIS A 106 13.01 -2.17 3.11
C HIS A 106 12.83 -2.27 1.59
N GLY A 107 13.35 -3.31 0.95
CA GLY A 107 13.39 -3.39 -0.51
C GLY A 107 12.04 -3.32 -1.19
N SER A 108 10.98 -3.87 -0.57
CA SER A 108 9.61 -3.75 -1.08
C SER A 108 9.04 -2.34 -0.91
N ASP A 109 9.46 -1.62 0.13
CA ASP A 109 8.90 -0.32 0.53
C ASP A 109 9.16 0.74 -0.55
N ILE A 110 10.30 0.65 -1.25
CA ILE A 110 10.65 1.57 -2.34
C ILE A 110 9.72 1.46 -3.56
N LEU A 111 8.95 0.37 -3.67
CA LEU A 111 8.01 0.16 -4.76
C LEU A 111 6.60 0.65 -4.42
N LEU A 112 6.29 0.87 -3.13
CA LEU A 112 4.97 1.28 -2.66
C LEU A 112 4.53 2.67 -3.14
N PRO A 113 5.40 3.68 -3.33
CA PRO A 113 4.97 4.98 -3.86
C PRO A 113 4.41 4.91 -5.29
N PHE A 114 4.59 3.79 -5.99
CA PHE A 114 4.30 3.67 -7.42
C PHE A 114 3.02 2.89 -7.72
N HIS A 115 1.89 3.36 -7.18
CA HIS A 115 0.56 3.02 -7.69
C HIS A 115 0.19 3.96 -8.87
N VAL A 116 1.07 4.03 -9.87
CA VAL A 116 0.92 4.96 -11.00
C VAL A 116 0.09 4.30 -12.10
N PRO A 117 -1.02 4.90 -12.55
CA PRO A 117 -1.76 4.39 -13.70
C PRO A 117 -0.84 4.22 -14.91
N LEU A 118 -0.91 3.06 -15.58
CA LEU A 118 -0.07 2.76 -16.74
C LEU A 118 -0.29 3.71 -17.94
N GLN A 119 -1.41 4.44 -17.95
CA GLN A 119 -1.77 5.36 -19.02
C GLN A 119 -1.19 6.75 -18.76
N ARG A 120 -0.17 7.12 -19.55
CA ARG A 120 0.57 8.39 -19.48
C ARG A 120 -0.29 9.55 -19.96
N GLN A 121 -0.51 10.55 -19.12
CA GLN A 121 -1.21 11.79 -19.47
C GLN A 121 -0.30 13.02 -19.37
N THR A 122 0.78 12.96 -18.58
CA THR A 122 1.72 14.09 -18.38
C THR A 122 3.20 13.68 -18.41
N GLU A 123 4.09 14.66 -18.56
CA GLU A 123 5.56 14.48 -18.46
C GLU A 123 5.98 13.97 -17.08
N VAL A 124 5.34 14.48 -16.02
CA VAL A 124 5.59 14.08 -14.63
C VAL A 124 5.24 12.61 -14.42
N GLU A 125 4.11 12.15 -14.94
CA GLU A 125 3.71 10.74 -14.87
C GLU A 125 4.66 9.84 -15.68
N ALA A 126 5.15 10.33 -16.84
CA ALA A 126 6.14 9.60 -17.62
C ALA A 126 7.47 9.45 -16.84
N HIS A 127 7.91 10.49 -16.13
CA HIS A 127 9.08 10.45 -15.25
C HIS A 127 8.86 9.50 -14.07
N ALA A 128 7.71 9.59 -13.39
CA ALA A 128 7.35 8.72 -12.29
C ALA A 128 7.34 7.23 -12.70
N LEU A 129 6.73 6.91 -13.85
CA LEU A 129 6.72 5.56 -14.40
C LEU A 129 8.15 5.08 -14.78
N GLY A 130 8.99 5.98 -15.28
CA GLY A 130 10.40 5.69 -15.57
C GLY A 130 11.15 5.27 -14.31
N VAL A 131 11.04 6.07 -13.24
CA VAL A 131 11.63 5.79 -11.92
C VAL A 131 11.09 4.47 -11.37
N ALA A 132 9.77 4.28 -11.38
CA ALA A 132 9.12 3.06 -10.90
C ALA A 132 9.65 1.81 -11.59
N ARG A 133 9.68 1.80 -12.93
CA ARG A 133 10.15 0.67 -13.72
C ARG A 133 11.63 0.38 -13.50
N GLN A 134 12.46 1.40 -13.30
CA GLN A 134 13.88 1.20 -13.04
C GLN A 134 14.11 0.51 -11.70
N LEU A 135 13.48 1.02 -10.63
CA LEU A 135 13.58 0.44 -9.29
C LEU A 135 12.98 -0.98 -9.25
N ALA A 136 11.83 -1.17 -9.88
CA ALA A 136 11.13 -2.45 -9.94
C ALA A 136 11.93 -3.53 -10.68
N ARG A 137 12.59 -3.20 -11.80
CA ARG A 137 13.48 -4.14 -12.51
C ARG A 137 14.67 -4.56 -11.65
N LEU A 138 15.30 -3.61 -10.98
CA LEU A 138 16.45 -3.91 -10.11
C LEU A 138 16.03 -4.74 -8.90
N TRP A 139 14.90 -4.40 -8.28
CA TRP A 139 14.34 -5.20 -7.20
C TRP A 139 14.03 -6.63 -7.66
N LYS A 140 13.38 -6.79 -8.83
CA LYS A 140 13.09 -8.10 -9.43
C LYS A 140 14.36 -8.91 -9.64
N GLU A 141 15.39 -8.32 -10.25
CA GLU A 141 16.68 -8.97 -10.49
C GLU A 141 17.33 -9.45 -9.18
N ARG A 142 17.24 -8.65 -8.11
CA ARG A 142 17.91 -8.92 -6.82
C ARG A 142 17.13 -9.87 -5.91
N VAL A 143 15.81 -9.87 -6.00
CA VAL A 143 14.91 -10.62 -5.09
C VAL A 143 14.33 -11.85 -5.77
N CYS A 144 13.80 -11.73 -6.99
CA CYS A 144 13.15 -12.84 -7.68
C CYS A 144 14.13 -13.88 -8.24
N SER A 145 15.42 -13.53 -8.35
CA SER A 145 16.48 -14.49 -8.71
C SER A 145 16.90 -15.40 -7.56
N LYS A 146 16.52 -15.08 -6.32
CA LYS A 146 16.87 -15.87 -5.14
C LYS A 146 15.81 -16.94 -4.92
N GLU A 147 16.25 -18.14 -4.57
CA GLU A 147 15.33 -19.20 -4.15
C GLU A 147 14.61 -18.77 -2.87
N LEU A 148 13.27 -18.75 -2.90
CA LEU A 148 12.47 -18.54 -1.72
C LEU A 148 12.62 -19.76 -0.80
N PRO A 149 13.00 -19.60 0.48
CA PRO A 149 13.06 -20.72 1.41
C PRO A 149 11.73 -21.47 1.44
N ARG A 150 11.77 -22.81 1.54
CA ARG A 150 10.55 -23.67 1.54
C ARG A 150 9.55 -23.31 2.63
N ARG A 151 10.00 -22.67 3.71
CA ARG A 151 9.18 -22.24 4.86
C ARG A 151 9.58 -20.83 5.26
N ALA A 152 9.30 -19.86 4.39
CA ALA A 152 9.59 -18.48 4.72
C ALA A 152 8.71 -18.00 5.91
N PRO A 153 9.25 -17.15 6.79
CA PRO A 153 8.46 -16.47 7.81
C PRO A 153 7.32 -15.64 7.18
N PRO A 154 6.14 -15.53 7.84
CA PRO A 154 5.02 -14.74 7.32
C PRO A 154 5.43 -13.31 6.93
N LYS A 155 6.25 -12.64 7.75
CA LYS A 155 6.78 -11.30 7.46
C LYS A 155 7.51 -11.20 6.12
N ASP A 156 8.29 -12.21 5.77
CA ASP A 156 9.05 -12.22 4.51
C ASP A 156 8.11 -12.47 3.33
N LEU A 157 7.08 -13.30 3.52
CA LEU A 157 6.02 -13.51 2.52
C LEU A 157 5.23 -12.22 2.28
N LEU A 158 4.91 -11.44 3.31
CA LEU A 158 4.22 -10.15 3.20
C LEU A 158 5.02 -9.13 2.38
N LYS A 159 6.32 -9.00 2.67
CA LYS A 159 7.22 -8.14 1.90
C LYS A 159 7.33 -8.57 0.44
N LEU A 160 7.47 -9.87 0.19
CA LEU A 160 7.49 -10.42 -1.16
C LEU A 160 6.19 -10.13 -1.89
N MET A 161 5.04 -10.31 -1.24
CA MET A 161 3.72 -10.02 -1.78
C MET A 161 3.60 -8.56 -2.21
N GLN A 162 4.01 -7.60 -1.37
CA GLN A 162 3.97 -6.18 -1.71
C GLN A 162 4.82 -5.85 -2.94
N GLY A 163 6.06 -6.37 -3.00
CA GLY A 163 6.92 -6.14 -4.16
C GLY A 163 6.37 -6.79 -5.44
N LEU A 164 5.87 -8.02 -5.36
CA LEU A 164 5.23 -8.70 -6.49
C LEU A 164 3.95 -8.01 -6.97
N TYR A 165 3.16 -7.45 -6.04
CA TYR A 165 2.01 -6.63 -6.38
C TYR A 165 2.43 -5.44 -7.25
N ALA A 166 3.44 -4.68 -6.81
CA ALA A 166 3.96 -3.55 -7.58
C ALA A 166 4.53 -3.97 -8.95
N LEU A 167 5.21 -5.13 -9.04
CA LEU A 167 5.66 -5.66 -10.34
C LEU A 167 4.50 -5.96 -11.28
N ASN A 168 3.40 -6.51 -10.77
CA ASN A 168 2.22 -6.84 -11.55
C ASN A 168 1.54 -5.56 -12.07
N GLU A 169 1.36 -4.55 -11.22
CA GLU A 169 0.79 -3.25 -11.61
C GLU A 169 1.67 -2.53 -12.65
N LEU A 170 2.99 -2.74 -12.62
CA LEU A 170 3.93 -2.21 -13.61
C LEU A 170 4.05 -3.04 -14.90
N GLY A 171 3.32 -4.17 -15.00
CA GLY A 171 3.34 -5.06 -16.17
C GLY A 171 4.60 -5.90 -16.31
N ILE A 172 5.40 -6.05 -15.24
CA ILE A 172 6.66 -6.83 -15.22
C ILE A 172 6.64 -7.93 -14.16
N GLY A 173 5.44 -8.43 -13.85
CA GLY A 173 5.17 -9.47 -12.87
C GLY A 173 6.00 -10.75 -13.04
N ASP A 174 5.94 -11.58 -12.00
CA ASP A 174 6.52 -12.92 -12.00
C ASP A 174 5.43 -13.94 -11.62
N PRO A 175 4.73 -14.54 -12.60
CA PRO A 175 3.61 -15.43 -12.32
C PRO A 175 4.03 -16.75 -11.67
N VAL A 176 5.30 -17.15 -11.82
CA VAL A 176 5.83 -18.35 -11.16
C VAL A 176 6.03 -18.05 -9.68
N LEU A 177 6.72 -16.97 -9.36
CA LEU A 177 6.96 -16.58 -7.97
C LEU A 177 5.65 -16.22 -7.24
N CYS A 178 4.67 -15.62 -7.92
CA CYS A 178 3.33 -15.40 -7.36
C CYS A 178 2.64 -16.71 -6.94
N ARG A 179 2.78 -17.78 -7.74
CA ARG A 179 2.23 -19.10 -7.39
C ARG A 179 2.93 -19.72 -6.20
N VAL A 180 4.26 -19.66 -6.16
CA VAL A 180 5.05 -20.15 -5.03
C VAL A 180 4.68 -19.41 -3.75
N LEU A 181 4.52 -18.09 -3.82
CA LEU A 181 4.03 -17.28 -2.71
C LEU A 181 2.64 -17.75 -2.24
N ALA A 182 1.69 -17.91 -3.16
CA ALA A 182 0.34 -18.37 -2.84
C ALA A 182 0.34 -19.75 -2.16
N GLU A 183 1.17 -20.69 -2.64
CA GLU A 183 1.34 -22.02 -2.04
C GLU A 183 1.92 -21.93 -0.62
N GLN A 184 2.92 -21.08 -0.36
CA GLN A 184 3.48 -20.92 0.98
C GLN A 184 2.54 -20.20 1.96
N CYS A 185 1.69 -19.29 1.46
CA CYS A 185 0.68 -18.63 2.29
C CYS A 185 -0.48 -19.56 2.67
N ALA A 186 -0.77 -20.60 1.88
CA ALA A 186 -1.90 -21.50 2.10
C ALA A 186 -1.84 -22.28 3.43
N ASP A 187 -0.62 -22.51 3.95
CA ASP A 187 -0.40 -23.21 5.21
C ASP A 187 -0.35 -22.26 6.44
N LYS A 188 -0.66 -20.97 6.25
CA LYS A 188 -0.61 -19.93 7.29
C LYS A 188 -2.01 -19.46 7.69
N THR A 189 -2.12 -18.96 8.91
CA THR A 189 -3.36 -18.44 9.50
C THR A 189 -3.44 -16.91 9.44
N ALA A 190 -4.61 -16.34 9.72
CA ALA A 190 -4.78 -14.90 9.88
C ALA A 190 -3.87 -14.35 10.98
N THR A 191 -3.75 -15.04 12.11
CA THR A 191 -2.88 -14.65 13.22
C THR A 191 -1.40 -14.62 12.82
N ASP A 192 -0.95 -15.54 11.97
CA ASP A 192 0.44 -15.56 11.47
C ASP A 192 0.81 -14.28 10.70
N PHE A 193 -0.16 -13.70 9.97
CA PHE A 193 0.06 -12.51 9.15
C PHE A 193 -0.29 -11.21 9.87
N PHE A 194 -1.40 -11.20 10.60
CA PHE A 194 -2.01 -9.99 11.13
C PHE A 194 -1.78 -9.81 12.63
N LYS A 195 -1.22 -10.81 13.33
CA LYS A 195 -1.03 -10.86 14.80
C LYS A 195 -2.33 -11.03 15.61
N PHE A 196 -3.48 -11.15 14.94
CA PHE A 196 -4.79 -11.46 15.52
C PHE A 196 -5.67 -12.14 14.46
N ASP A 197 -6.76 -12.78 14.87
CA ASP A 197 -7.80 -13.26 13.94
C ASP A 197 -8.96 -12.25 13.79
N PRO A 198 -9.07 -11.53 12.66
CA PRO A 198 -10.11 -10.52 12.44
C PRO A 198 -11.54 -11.07 12.42
N LEU A 199 -11.71 -12.38 12.23
CA LEU A 199 -13.02 -13.02 12.24
C LEU A 199 -13.54 -13.27 13.67
N CYS A 200 -12.63 -13.34 14.64
CA CYS A 200 -12.94 -13.84 15.98
C CYS A 200 -12.65 -12.82 17.08
N GLU A 201 -11.66 -11.93 16.90
CA GLU A 201 -11.15 -11.06 17.95
C GLU A 201 -10.69 -9.70 17.44
N MET A 202 -10.56 -8.75 18.37
CA MET A 202 -9.93 -7.45 18.13
C MET A 202 -8.41 -7.58 18.35
N PRO A 203 -7.58 -6.68 17.78
CA PRO A 203 -6.15 -6.64 18.11
C PRO A 203 -5.90 -6.61 19.62
N GLY A 204 -5.02 -7.50 20.08
CA GLY A 204 -4.72 -7.64 21.50
C GLY A 204 -4.03 -6.41 22.08
N ALA A 205 -4.46 -5.97 23.27
CA ALA A 205 -3.84 -4.84 23.97
C ALA A 205 -2.38 -5.09 24.41
N GLN A 206 -1.94 -6.35 24.41
CA GLN A 206 -0.60 -6.74 24.86
C GLN A 206 0.41 -6.93 23.72
N LEU A 207 0.00 -6.72 22.46
CA LEU A 207 0.86 -6.84 21.30
C LEU A 207 2.07 -5.90 21.40
N ARG A 208 3.23 -6.40 20.98
CA ARG A 208 4.52 -5.69 21.01
C ARG A 208 5.09 -5.51 19.61
N GLU A 209 5.75 -4.38 19.40
CA GLU A 209 6.55 -4.14 18.21
C GLU A 209 7.75 -5.10 18.17
N GLU A 210 8.26 -5.35 16.97
CA GLU A 210 9.56 -5.97 16.81
C GLU A 210 10.64 -5.09 17.42
N CYS A 211 11.57 -5.70 18.15
CA CYS A 211 12.64 -4.94 18.77
C CYS A 211 13.58 -4.38 17.69
N ALA A 212 14.22 -3.23 17.95
CA ALA A 212 15.24 -2.67 17.08
C ALA A 212 16.43 -3.61 16.78
N CYS A 213 16.64 -4.67 17.57
CA CYS A 213 17.62 -5.72 17.27
C CYS A 213 17.12 -6.81 16.30
N GLY A 214 15.88 -6.71 15.81
CA GLY A 214 15.23 -7.67 14.90
C GLY A 214 14.55 -8.85 15.60
N ALA A 215 14.57 -8.92 16.94
CA ALA A 215 13.91 -10.01 17.66
C ALA A 215 12.41 -9.75 17.84
N CYS A 216 11.61 -10.80 17.61
CA CYS A 216 10.20 -10.81 18.01
C CYS A 216 10.10 -10.69 19.54
N VAL A 217 9.21 -9.82 20.00
CA VAL A 217 8.95 -9.61 21.43
C VAL A 217 7.63 -10.29 21.76
N ALA A 218 7.63 -11.16 22.76
CA ALA A 218 6.42 -11.85 23.19
C ALA A 218 5.38 -10.86 23.74
N ASP A 219 4.10 -11.21 23.57
CA ASP A 219 2.99 -10.40 24.08
C ASP A 219 3.10 -10.19 25.59
N GLY A 220 2.78 -8.98 26.03
CA GLY A 220 2.84 -8.60 27.43
C GLY A 220 4.26 -8.40 27.98
N ALA A 221 5.30 -8.84 27.27
CA ALA A 221 6.68 -8.67 27.73
C ALA A 221 7.02 -7.19 27.92
N ALA A 222 7.74 -6.88 29.00
CA ALA A 222 8.21 -5.53 29.31
C ALA A 222 9.55 -5.20 28.62
N THR A 223 10.33 -6.22 28.27
CA THR A 223 11.64 -6.06 27.62
C THR A 223 11.88 -7.14 26.57
N CYS A 224 12.72 -6.84 25.58
CA CYS A 224 13.19 -7.81 24.61
C CYS A 224 14.07 -8.87 25.28
N ALA A 225 13.78 -10.16 25.05
CA ALA A 225 14.59 -11.26 25.61
C ALA A 225 16.03 -11.28 25.08
N SER A 226 16.26 -10.79 23.86
CA SER A 226 17.57 -10.79 23.19
C SER A 226 18.48 -9.65 23.66
N CYS A 227 18.00 -8.39 23.60
CA CYS A 227 18.84 -7.21 23.89
C CYS A 227 18.43 -6.41 25.13
N ARG A 228 17.42 -6.87 25.89
CA ARG A 228 16.90 -6.26 27.13
C ARG A 228 16.34 -4.84 27.00
N ARG A 229 16.26 -4.26 25.79
CA ARG A 229 15.60 -2.97 25.57
C ARG A 229 14.12 -3.04 25.97
N PRO A 230 13.53 -1.93 26.47
CA PRO A 230 12.09 -1.86 26.73
C PRO A 230 11.27 -2.26 25.50
N ALA A 231 10.28 -3.10 25.72
CA ALA A 231 9.33 -3.48 24.69
C ALA A 231 8.37 -2.32 24.41
N VAL A 232 8.08 -2.07 23.15
CA VAL A 232 7.13 -1.03 22.73
C VAL A 232 5.79 -1.69 22.46
N GLN A 233 4.74 -1.22 23.12
CA GLN A 233 3.37 -1.67 22.88
C GLN A 233 2.87 -1.15 21.54
N MET A 234 2.27 -2.02 20.70
CA MET A 234 1.65 -1.60 19.45
C MET A 234 0.36 -0.82 19.70
N SER A 235 0.07 0.16 18.85
CA SER A 235 -1.27 0.75 18.79
C SER A 235 -2.22 -0.23 18.09
N PRO A 236 -3.46 -0.43 18.55
CA PRO A 236 -4.43 -1.25 17.81
C PRO A 236 -4.66 -0.70 16.38
N PHE A 237 -4.57 0.62 16.19
CA PHE A 237 -4.68 1.25 14.88
C PHE A 237 -3.50 0.94 13.95
N ASP A 238 -2.32 0.72 14.50
CA ASP A 238 -1.14 0.27 13.75
C ASP A 238 -1.31 -1.18 13.27
N VAL A 239 -1.79 -2.05 14.17
CA VAL A 239 -2.08 -3.46 13.84
C VAL A 239 -3.15 -3.56 12.75
N TRP A 240 -4.22 -2.77 12.84
CA TRP A 240 -5.23 -2.73 11.79
C TRP A 240 -4.74 -2.12 10.49
N LEU A 241 -3.93 -1.07 10.55
CA LEU A 241 -3.31 -0.45 9.38
C LEU A 241 -2.51 -1.49 8.59
N GLU A 242 -1.61 -2.22 9.27
CA GLU A 242 -0.84 -3.31 8.67
C GLU A 242 -1.77 -4.38 8.07
N ALA A 243 -2.74 -4.88 8.85
CA ALA A 243 -3.66 -5.92 8.40
C ALA A 243 -4.49 -5.49 7.18
N LEU A 244 -4.95 -4.24 7.15
CA LEU A 244 -5.74 -3.67 6.06
C LEU A 244 -4.93 -3.64 4.75
N VAL A 245 -3.70 -3.13 4.81
CA VAL A 245 -2.81 -3.07 3.65
C VAL A 245 -2.49 -4.46 3.15
N TYR A 246 -2.04 -5.36 4.03
CA TYR A 246 -1.68 -6.70 3.60
C TYR A 246 -2.88 -7.49 3.05
N ALA A 247 -4.06 -7.40 3.68
CA ALA A 247 -5.26 -8.05 3.19
C ALA A 247 -5.73 -7.46 1.84
N PHE A 248 -5.56 -6.15 1.62
CA PHE A 248 -5.82 -5.52 0.32
C PHE A 248 -4.92 -6.13 -0.77
N HIS A 249 -3.61 -6.19 -0.55
CA HIS A 249 -2.66 -6.80 -1.51
C HIS A 249 -2.97 -8.29 -1.73
N GLY A 250 -3.24 -9.04 -0.66
CA GLY A 250 -3.62 -10.46 -0.72
C GLY A 250 -4.86 -10.68 -1.58
N CYS A 251 -5.92 -9.90 -1.36
CA CYS A 251 -7.14 -9.98 -2.19
C CYS A 251 -6.87 -9.62 -3.66
N ARG A 252 -6.11 -8.56 -3.94
CA ARG A 252 -5.76 -8.14 -5.31
C ARG A 252 -4.93 -9.18 -6.06
N MET A 253 -4.11 -9.94 -5.33
CA MET A 253 -3.26 -11.00 -5.88
C MET A 253 -3.90 -12.40 -5.81
N ASN A 254 -5.12 -12.53 -5.28
CA ASN A 254 -5.79 -13.81 -5.02
C ASN A 254 -4.96 -14.77 -4.13
N ILE A 255 -4.37 -14.22 -3.06
CA ILE A 255 -3.61 -14.95 -2.05
C ILE A 255 -4.43 -15.00 -0.75
N GLY A 256 -4.75 -16.21 -0.30
CA GLY A 256 -5.47 -16.42 0.96
C GLY A 256 -4.59 -16.18 2.18
N MET A 257 -5.10 -15.42 3.15
CA MET A 257 -4.38 -15.05 4.38
C MET A 257 -5.20 -15.34 5.65
N GLY A 258 -6.21 -16.22 5.57
CA GLY A 258 -7.10 -16.57 6.67
C GLY A 258 -8.26 -15.59 6.92
N ALA A 259 -8.11 -14.31 6.55
CA ALA A 259 -9.20 -13.33 6.51
C ALA A 259 -9.09 -12.48 5.24
N CYS A 260 -10.21 -11.94 4.75
CA CYS A 260 -10.21 -11.07 3.57
C CYS A 260 -10.21 -9.58 3.96
N TYR A 261 -9.90 -8.73 2.98
CA TYR A 261 -9.92 -7.27 3.13
C TYR A 261 -11.21 -6.74 3.78
N PHE A 262 -12.37 -7.31 3.43
CA PHE A 262 -13.66 -6.86 3.96
C PHE A 262 -13.86 -7.19 5.44
N ASP A 263 -13.28 -8.30 5.92
CA ASP A 263 -13.35 -8.67 7.34
C ASP A 263 -12.62 -7.62 8.19
N ILE A 264 -11.41 -7.23 7.76
CA ILE A 264 -10.63 -6.15 8.40
C ILE A 264 -11.40 -4.83 8.37
N LEU A 265 -11.88 -4.45 7.18
CA LEU A 265 -12.54 -3.16 6.96
C LEU A 265 -13.83 -3.03 7.80
N LYS A 266 -14.60 -4.10 7.93
CA LYS A 266 -15.81 -4.13 8.77
C LYS A 266 -15.49 -3.89 10.24
N GLN A 267 -14.43 -4.51 10.75
CA GLN A 267 -14.00 -4.34 12.13
C GLN A 267 -13.50 -2.91 12.39
N LEU A 268 -12.64 -2.41 11.50
CA LEU A 268 -12.12 -1.05 11.51
C LEU A 268 -13.23 0.01 11.51
N ALA A 269 -14.25 -0.15 10.66
CA ALA A 269 -15.34 0.81 10.53
C ALA A 269 -16.15 1.01 11.83
N ASN A 270 -16.20 0.00 12.70
CA ASN A 270 -16.85 0.12 14.01
C ASN A 270 -15.95 0.85 15.01
N SER A 271 -14.68 0.47 15.07
CA SER A 271 -13.71 1.08 15.99
C SER A 271 -13.42 2.54 15.68
N PHE A 272 -13.37 2.91 14.40
CA PHE A 272 -13.13 4.30 13.99
C PHE A 272 -14.24 5.25 14.36
N ALA A 273 -15.50 4.82 14.28
CA ALA A 273 -16.63 5.69 14.64
C ALA A 273 -16.55 6.12 16.12
N GLU A 274 -16.22 5.17 17.00
CA GLU A 274 -16.04 5.42 18.43
C GLU A 274 -14.76 6.22 18.72
N ALA A 275 -13.64 5.83 18.11
CA ALA A 275 -12.35 6.47 18.31
C ALA A 275 -12.33 7.91 17.80
N ALA A 276 -12.92 8.18 16.63
CA ALA A 276 -12.99 9.52 16.05
C ALA A 276 -13.82 10.46 16.93
N ALA A 277 -14.96 9.99 17.46
CA ALA A 277 -15.80 10.76 18.38
C ALA A 277 -15.06 11.13 19.68
N ASN A 278 -14.12 10.29 20.11
CA ASN A 278 -13.38 10.45 21.36
C ASN A 278 -11.88 10.71 21.15
N THR A 279 -11.47 11.26 20.00
CA THR A 279 -10.05 11.37 19.61
C THR A 279 -9.18 12.02 20.70
N LYS A 280 -9.71 13.00 21.43
CA LYS A 280 -8.97 13.74 22.48
C LYS A 280 -8.63 12.89 23.71
N SER A 281 -9.40 11.85 24.02
CA SER A 281 -9.13 10.97 25.17
C SER A 281 -8.12 9.87 24.84
N LEU A 282 -7.84 9.61 23.55
CA LEU A 282 -6.87 8.60 23.13
C LEU A 282 -5.43 9.02 23.48
N PRO A 283 -4.54 8.07 23.83
CA PRO A 283 -3.11 8.31 23.93
C PRO A 283 -2.52 8.96 22.67
N SER A 284 -1.42 9.71 22.83
CA SER A 284 -0.83 10.43 21.69
C SER A 284 -0.40 9.51 20.54
N LYS A 285 0.10 8.31 20.88
CA LYS A 285 0.46 7.28 19.89
C LYS A 285 -0.77 6.81 19.12
N ASP A 286 -1.86 6.51 19.82
CA ASP A 286 -3.10 6.04 19.19
C ASP A 286 -3.75 7.11 18.33
N ARG A 287 -3.70 8.39 18.73
CA ARG A 287 -4.16 9.48 17.86
C ARG A 287 -3.35 9.60 16.56
N HIS A 288 -2.06 9.29 16.62
CA HIS A 288 -1.19 9.30 15.45
C HIS A 288 -1.55 8.15 14.51
N TYR A 289 -1.59 6.91 15.02
CA TYR A 289 -1.93 5.75 14.21
C TYR A 289 -3.39 5.71 13.76
N LEU A 290 -4.33 6.31 14.50
CA LEU A 290 -5.71 6.49 14.03
C LEU A 290 -5.75 7.30 12.73
N ALA A 291 -4.93 8.35 12.62
CA ALA A 291 -4.83 9.16 11.41
C ALA A 291 -4.29 8.33 10.24
N TYR A 292 -3.19 7.61 10.45
CA TYR A 292 -2.60 6.74 9.42
C TYR A 292 -3.54 5.62 8.99
N ALA A 293 -4.17 4.93 9.95
CA ALA A 293 -5.13 3.88 9.65
C ALA A 293 -6.32 4.44 8.85
N LEU A 294 -6.80 5.66 9.15
CA LEU A 294 -7.85 6.32 8.37
C LEU A 294 -7.41 6.68 6.96
N THR A 295 -6.20 7.20 6.78
CA THR A 295 -5.66 7.51 5.46
C THR A 295 -5.55 6.25 4.59
N HIS A 296 -5.15 5.12 5.18
CA HIS A 296 -5.04 3.87 4.45
C HIS A 296 -6.39 3.23 4.14
N VAL A 297 -7.44 3.45 4.95
CA VAL A 297 -8.80 3.10 4.53
C VAL A 297 -9.21 3.89 3.29
N VAL A 298 -8.89 5.20 3.23
CA VAL A 298 -9.13 6.01 2.03
C VAL A 298 -8.34 5.44 0.85
N TYR A 299 -7.06 5.13 1.00
CA TYR A 299 -6.24 4.58 -0.09
C TYR A 299 -6.72 3.22 -0.58
N THR A 300 -6.98 2.25 0.29
CA THR A 300 -7.43 0.93 -0.16
C THR A 300 -8.82 1.01 -0.79
N LEU A 301 -9.69 1.92 -0.32
CA LEU A 301 -10.97 2.18 -0.96
C LEU A 301 -10.82 2.96 -2.26
N SER A 302 -9.90 3.91 -2.40
CA SER A 302 -9.65 4.65 -3.65
C SER A 302 -8.78 3.88 -4.65
N ASN A 303 -8.36 2.66 -4.29
CA ASN A 303 -7.35 1.89 -5.02
C ASN A 303 -6.10 2.75 -5.27
N PHE A 304 -5.60 3.39 -4.21
CA PHE A 304 -4.46 4.31 -4.22
C PHE A 304 -4.63 5.41 -5.30
N ASN A 305 -5.79 6.06 -5.27
CA ASN A 305 -6.17 7.21 -6.10
C ASN A 305 -6.53 6.91 -7.57
N GLU A 306 -6.68 5.64 -7.94
CA GLU A 306 -7.23 5.28 -9.26
C GLU A 306 -8.73 5.60 -9.39
N ARG A 307 -9.44 5.81 -8.28
CA ARG A 307 -10.85 6.23 -8.29
C ARG A 307 -11.14 7.29 -7.23
N ALA A 308 -11.99 8.24 -7.60
CA ALA A 308 -12.58 9.18 -6.65
C ALA A 308 -13.56 8.44 -5.71
N LEU A 309 -13.63 8.89 -4.46
CA LEU A 309 -14.58 8.37 -3.49
C LEU A 309 -15.70 9.39 -3.25
N PRO A 310 -16.97 8.95 -3.18
CA PRO A 310 -18.06 9.83 -2.75
C PRO A 310 -17.78 10.41 -1.36
N ALA A 311 -18.06 11.70 -1.15
CA ALA A 311 -17.81 12.35 0.14
C ALA A 311 -18.75 11.82 1.24
N ASP A 312 -19.99 11.48 0.88
CA ASP A 312 -20.99 10.82 1.74
C ASP A 312 -20.65 9.36 2.05
N LEU A 313 -19.69 8.81 1.28
CA LEU A 313 -18.64 7.90 1.72
C LEU A 313 -18.48 8.05 3.21
N PHE A 314 -17.77 9.09 3.62
CA PHE A 314 -17.18 9.23 4.93
C PHE A 314 -18.09 9.96 5.92
N ALA A 315 -18.38 9.34 7.06
CA ALA A 315 -19.17 9.98 8.11
C ALA A 315 -18.48 11.29 8.57
N PRO A 316 -19.25 12.37 8.89
CA PRO A 316 -18.66 13.67 9.22
C PRO A 316 -17.54 13.65 10.27
N PRO A 317 -17.61 12.85 11.36
CA PRO A 317 -16.52 12.79 12.34
C PRO A 317 -15.18 12.32 11.75
N LEU A 318 -15.20 11.43 10.75
CA LEU A 318 -13.98 10.90 10.12
C LEU A 318 -13.34 11.94 9.20
N ARG A 319 -14.15 12.65 8.42
CA ARG A 319 -13.68 13.81 7.64
C ARG A 319 -13.11 14.89 8.56
N GLN A 320 -13.79 15.21 9.65
CA GLN A 320 -13.31 16.18 10.64
C GLN A 320 -11.99 15.75 11.29
N CYS A 321 -11.81 14.44 11.55
CA CYS A 321 -10.55 13.90 12.03
C CYS A 321 -9.41 14.21 11.06
N LEU A 322 -9.55 13.90 9.76
CA LEU A 322 -8.52 14.22 8.75
C LEU A 322 -8.19 15.72 8.70
N VAL A 323 -9.21 16.58 8.73
CA VAL A 323 -9.04 18.04 8.73
C VAL A 323 -8.29 18.53 9.98
N GLU A 324 -8.66 18.05 11.17
CA GLU A 324 -7.97 18.40 12.42
C GLU A 324 -6.53 17.90 12.39
N ARG A 325 -6.32 16.68 11.88
CA ARG A 325 -4.99 16.08 11.79
C ARG A 325 -4.07 16.83 10.85
N LEU A 326 -4.58 17.26 9.69
CA LEU A 326 -3.86 18.12 8.76
C LEU A 326 -3.44 19.43 9.43
N ARG A 327 -4.37 20.12 10.12
CA ARG A 327 -4.05 21.37 10.85
C ARG A 327 -2.93 21.18 11.87
N VAL A 328 -2.96 20.07 12.61
CA VAL A 328 -1.91 19.78 13.60
C VAL A 328 -0.59 19.43 12.90
N ALA A 329 -0.60 18.69 11.79
CA ALA A 329 0.61 18.38 11.02
C ALA A 329 1.29 19.66 10.50
N LEU A 330 0.49 20.57 9.91
CA LEU A 330 0.97 21.89 9.48
C LEU A 330 1.57 22.70 10.63
N LYS A 331 0.90 22.72 11.79
CA LYS A 331 1.40 23.41 12.99
C LYS A 331 2.71 22.81 13.50
N LYS A 332 2.87 21.50 13.39
CA LYS A 332 4.08 20.76 13.82
C LYS A 332 5.19 20.71 12.76
N ARG A 333 4.95 21.24 11.54
CA ARG A 333 5.87 21.13 10.41
C ARG A 333 6.19 19.67 10.06
N ASP A 334 5.16 18.83 10.06
CA ASP A 334 5.24 17.39 9.79
C ASP A 334 4.78 17.13 8.34
N PRO A 335 5.71 17.05 7.36
CA PRO A 335 5.36 16.88 5.95
C PRO A 335 4.75 15.50 5.66
N ASP A 336 5.17 14.46 6.37
CA ASP A 336 4.67 13.10 6.19
C ASP A 336 3.17 13.03 6.50
N LEU A 337 2.77 13.39 7.73
CA LEU A 337 1.36 13.35 8.11
C LEU A 337 0.52 14.39 7.34
N ALA A 338 1.12 15.52 6.96
CA ALA A 338 0.44 16.52 6.13
C ALA A 338 0.13 15.98 4.73
N GLY A 339 1.09 15.28 4.09
CA GLY A 339 0.91 14.63 2.80
C GLY A 339 -0.20 13.59 2.85
N GLU A 340 -0.15 12.71 3.85
CA GLU A 340 -1.15 11.65 4.06
C GLU A 340 -2.58 12.21 4.19
N CYS A 341 -2.76 13.22 5.05
CA CYS A 341 -4.09 13.81 5.26
C CYS A 341 -4.56 14.60 4.05
N LEU A 342 -3.67 15.35 3.40
CA LEU A 342 -3.99 16.18 2.25
C LEU A 342 -4.46 15.35 1.07
N ASP A 343 -3.75 14.27 0.75
CA ASP A 343 -4.08 13.42 -0.38
C ASP A 343 -5.45 12.75 -0.17
N CYS A 344 -5.69 12.20 1.02
CA CYS A 344 -6.98 11.63 1.39
C CYS A 344 -8.13 12.64 1.31
N LEU A 345 -7.92 13.87 1.81
CA LEU A 345 -8.90 14.95 1.72
C LEU A 345 -9.23 15.29 0.26
N LYS A 346 -8.22 15.37 -0.61
CA LYS A 346 -8.43 15.61 -2.04
C LYS A 346 -9.23 14.49 -2.70
N CYS A 347 -8.96 13.24 -2.33
CA CYS A 347 -9.62 12.04 -2.85
C CYS A 347 -11.11 11.93 -2.48
N ILE A 348 -11.50 12.46 -1.33
CA ILE A 348 -12.92 12.57 -0.92
C ILE A 348 -13.57 13.90 -1.36
N GLY A 349 -12.89 14.69 -2.19
CA GLY A 349 -13.45 15.91 -2.79
C GLY A 349 -13.29 17.19 -1.97
N GLU A 350 -12.47 17.21 -0.91
CA GLU A 350 -12.22 18.41 -0.11
C GLU A 350 -11.46 19.47 -0.93
N ARG A 351 -11.85 20.74 -0.79
CA ARG A 351 -11.24 21.90 -1.47
C ARG A 351 -11.21 23.12 -0.54
N GLY A 352 -10.45 24.15 -0.91
CA GLY A 352 -10.40 25.45 -0.22
C GLY A 352 -9.07 25.71 0.49
N ASP A 353 -9.00 26.83 1.22
CA ASP A 353 -7.76 27.42 1.74
C ASP A 353 -6.86 26.46 2.53
N LEU A 354 -7.45 25.52 3.27
CA LEU A 354 -6.67 24.54 4.04
C LEU A 354 -5.93 23.56 3.11
N VAL A 355 -6.59 23.10 2.04
CA VAL A 355 -6.01 22.19 1.04
C VAL A 355 -4.92 22.92 0.27
N ASP A 356 -5.21 24.13 -0.20
CA ASP A 356 -4.27 24.96 -0.96
C ASP A 356 -3.05 25.34 -0.11
N GLY A 357 -3.28 25.71 1.16
CA GLY A 357 -2.23 26.01 2.12
C GLY A 357 -1.35 24.80 2.44
N ALA A 358 -1.93 23.60 2.52
CA ALA A 358 -1.19 22.37 2.73
C ALA A 358 -0.35 21.96 1.50
N GLU A 359 -0.89 22.09 0.29
CA GLU A 359 -0.12 21.88 -0.94
C GLU A 359 1.09 22.83 -1.00
N LYS A 360 0.87 24.11 -0.69
CA LYS A 360 1.96 25.09 -0.60
C LYS A 360 2.99 24.71 0.46
N PHE A 361 2.54 24.26 1.64
CA PHE A 361 3.44 23.81 2.70
C PHE A 361 4.33 22.64 2.26
N LEU A 362 3.80 21.63 1.57
CA LEU A 362 4.59 20.50 1.09
C LEU A 362 5.64 20.92 0.04
N VAL A 363 5.28 21.83 -0.86
CA VAL A 363 6.24 22.38 -1.84
C VAL A 363 7.32 23.23 -1.16
N ASP A 364 6.96 24.00 -0.14
CA ASP A 364 7.90 24.88 0.57
C ASP A 364 8.77 24.14 1.60
N SER A 365 8.37 22.94 2.05
CA SER A 365 9.10 22.14 3.05
C SER A 365 10.08 21.14 2.45
N GLN A 366 10.06 20.94 1.13
CA GLN A 366 10.99 20.03 0.46
C GLN A 366 12.44 20.44 0.71
N GLN A 367 13.25 19.45 1.07
CA GLN A 367 14.68 19.60 1.31
C GLN A 367 15.45 19.76 -0.01
N ALA A 368 16.71 20.23 0.07
CA ALA A 368 17.52 20.52 -1.10
C ALA A 368 17.86 19.28 -1.95
N ASP A 369 17.85 18.09 -1.36
CA ASP A 369 18.07 16.81 -2.05
C ASP A 369 16.80 16.26 -2.72
N GLY A 370 15.66 16.92 -2.53
CA GLY A 370 14.36 16.52 -3.05
C GLY A 370 13.52 15.67 -2.08
N GLY A 371 14.06 15.31 -0.90
CA GLY A 371 13.31 14.64 0.16
C GLY A 371 12.38 15.60 0.92
N TRP A 372 11.58 15.05 1.83
CA TRP A 372 10.75 15.81 2.77
C TRP A 372 11.21 15.58 4.20
#